data_AF-A0AAJ0H687-F1
#
_entry.id   AF-A0AAJ0H687-F1
#
_cell.length_a   1.000
_cell.length_b   1.000
_cell.length_c   1.000
_cell.angle_alpha   90.00
_cell.angle_beta   90.00
_cell.angle_gamma   90.00
#
_symmetry.space_group_name_H-M   'P 1'
#
loop_
_entity.id
_entity.type
_entity.pdbx_description
1 polymer ?
#
loop_
_entity_poly.entity_id
_entity_poly.type
_entity_poly.pdbx_seq_one_letter_code
_entity_poly.pdbx_strand_id
1 'polypeptide(L)'
;MAQNKQAAQPIRPRRRPGPPKKTVRERLLHSLPPYTGPYNVGFLEIELPARSPQAFATHIKRNGVPALQLDTVLFSVYYPSDSDSGPPDKSARAVTWLPRPRLETSKGYAKFLSVPHLPVTTYIALTSMFTRLPAYRNARLASPGRRAAGEEDAGQAILVGGQDASGDEKEKPEEPRFPVIIFSHGLGGSRTSYSSVCGELASFGIVVIAMEHRDGSGARTYVNKSRSRDLESPELEKTGGPDKNREKDAHDSPRRDDKTQPKSYYMVDYLFPKDNPLDTSPLAEIEEAFYVLGQINSGHGEDVCAQNLRRKGNVGSSSKGLEKIDWRDWASRLFLDHVTLMGHSFGAATTAQVLRLERFSWVSQGILLDVWGPATPESTEQDKLRKPILSVGSEAFMHWKENHDRVEAMCREARTSGAPCWVVTIRGSTHLSQTDFAVLYPNWISLLMKTIVNPKRAIHLTVHSALEFLKITLPSCQTRFDKNSEAWAGERLLSKAASETKVLFDHRPDDKFVATRLKIPHEFSLRLRGLVSKFKRHDRSVPTDASGKPLVGLLSWGAGNEIWVHQSPTPNDVNHYMKQRDC
;
A
#
# COMPACT_ATOMS: atom_id res chain seq x y z
N MET A 1 -3.54 36.08 50.01
CA MET A 1 -3.81 34.72 49.52
C MET A 1 -3.48 34.67 48.03
N ALA A 2 -2.26 34.27 47.68
CA ALA A 2 -1.79 34.16 46.31
C ALA A 2 -2.05 32.74 45.79
N GLN A 3 -2.86 32.61 44.73
CA GLN A 3 -3.16 31.34 44.08
C GLN A 3 -1.93 30.88 43.26
N ASN A 4 -1.40 29.72 43.62
CA ASN A 4 -0.27 29.09 42.97
C ASN A 4 -0.76 28.42 41.66
N LYS A 5 -0.59 29.10 40.52
CA LYS A 5 -0.80 28.52 39.18
C LYS A 5 0.38 27.58 38.88
N GLN A 6 0.22 26.28 39.12
CA GLN A 6 1.12 25.28 38.54
C GLN A 6 0.87 25.23 37.03
N ALA A 7 1.77 25.83 36.26
CA ALA A 7 1.82 25.67 34.82
C ALA A 7 2.11 24.21 34.49
N ALA A 8 1.18 23.55 33.78
CA ALA A 8 1.41 22.24 33.20
C ALA A 8 2.65 22.29 32.31
N GLN A 9 3.69 21.54 32.67
CA GLN A 9 4.89 21.44 31.83
C GLN A 9 4.51 20.82 30.47
N PRO A 10 4.99 21.38 29.34
CA PRO A 10 4.74 20.79 28.03
C PRO A 10 5.40 19.42 27.97
N ILE A 11 4.58 18.39 27.80
CA ILE A 11 5.02 17.01 27.58
C ILE A 11 5.92 17.03 26.34
N ARG A 12 7.21 16.68 26.50
CA ARG A 12 8.15 16.60 25.38
C ARG A 12 7.58 15.63 24.33
N PRO A 13 7.50 16.02 23.05
CA PRO A 13 7.06 15.11 22.00
C PRO A 13 7.97 13.87 22.02
N ARG A 14 7.38 12.67 21.89
CA ARG A 14 8.13 11.42 21.67
C ARG A 14 9.20 11.72 20.61
N ARG A 15 10.48 11.49 20.95
CA ARG A 15 11.57 11.59 19.98
C ARG A 15 11.20 10.66 18.80
N ARG A 16 10.94 11.25 17.63
CA ARG A 16 10.61 10.50 16.42
C ARG A 16 11.75 9.50 16.17
N PRO A 17 11.53 8.18 16.27
CA PRO A 17 12.55 7.24 15.88
C PRO A 17 12.84 7.45 14.39
N GLY A 18 14.11 7.65 14.06
CA GLY A 18 14.51 7.90 12.68
C GLY A 18 14.39 6.63 11.83
N PRO A 19 14.13 6.76 10.52
CA PRO A 19 14.14 5.62 9.59
C PRO A 19 15.48 4.85 9.67
N PRO A 20 15.53 3.59 9.20
CA PRO A 20 16.79 2.86 9.14
C PRO A 20 17.86 3.68 8.41
N LYS A 21 19.07 3.74 8.98
CA LYS A 21 20.16 4.58 8.44
C LYS A 21 20.45 4.20 6.99
N LYS A 22 20.41 5.20 6.09
CA LYS A 22 20.76 5.02 4.69
C LYS A 22 22.22 4.57 4.55
N THR A 23 22.41 3.45 3.87
CA THR A 23 23.71 2.95 3.41
C THR A 23 24.32 3.87 2.35
N VAL A 24 25.65 3.80 2.16
CA VAL A 24 26.34 4.56 1.10
C VAL A 24 25.71 4.31 -0.27
N ARG A 25 25.30 3.06 -0.54
CA ARG A 25 24.60 2.69 -1.78
C ARG A 25 23.26 3.41 -1.95
N GLU A 26 22.47 3.55 -0.89
CA GLU A 26 21.18 4.28 -0.93
C GLU A 26 21.33 5.79 -1.04
N ARG A 27 22.52 6.32 -0.78
CA ARG A 27 22.84 7.73 -1.05
C ARG A 27 23.19 7.97 -2.52
N LEU A 28 23.65 6.93 -3.22
CA LEU A 28 24.06 6.98 -4.63
C LEU A 28 22.96 6.49 -5.58
N LEU A 29 22.12 5.54 -5.14
CA LEU A 29 21.04 4.93 -5.91
C LEU A 29 19.65 5.39 -5.44
N HIS A 30 18.61 4.99 -6.17
CA HIS A 30 17.23 5.35 -5.84
C HIS A 30 16.84 4.82 -4.44
N SER A 31 16.30 5.70 -3.60
CA SER A 31 15.84 5.38 -2.25
C SER A 31 14.44 5.93 -2.00
N LEU A 32 13.67 5.20 -1.20
CA LEU A 32 12.34 5.64 -0.76
C LEU A 32 12.47 6.66 0.40
N PRO A 33 11.54 7.62 0.50
CA PRO A 33 11.48 8.57 1.60
C PRO A 33 11.11 7.85 2.89
N PRO A 34 11.56 8.36 4.06
CA PRO A 34 11.07 7.86 5.33
C PRO A 34 9.61 8.25 5.54
N TYR A 35 8.93 7.48 6.39
CA TYR A 35 7.56 7.75 6.76
C TYR A 35 7.46 8.89 7.77
N THR A 36 6.36 9.65 7.75
CA THR A 36 6.24 10.88 8.57
C THR A 36 5.40 10.74 9.84
N GLY A 37 4.65 9.65 9.98
CA GLY A 37 3.80 9.40 11.13
C GLY A 37 4.56 9.11 12.44
N PRO A 38 3.84 9.05 13.57
CA PRO A 38 4.43 8.89 14.90
C PRO A 38 5.01 7.49 15.19
N TYR A 39 4.64 6.46 14.43
CA TYR A 39 5.11 5.09 14.62
C TYR A 39 6.21 4.73 13.61
N ASN A 40 7.15 3.90 14.05
CA ASN A 40 7.97 3.15 13.10
C ASN A 40 7.10 2.14 12.34
N VAL A 41 7.54 1.71 11.17
CA VAL A 41 6.80 0.74 10.37
C VAL A 41 7.47 -0.61 10.39
N GLY A 42 6.75 -1.62 10.85
CA GLY A 42 7.10 -3.03 10.73
C GLY A 42 6.64 -3.61 9.39
N PHE A 43 7.23 -4.73 8.99
CA PHE A 43 6.89 -5.43 7.75
C PHE A 43 6.91 -6.96 7.90
N LEU A 44 5.81 -7.64 7.54
CA LEU A 44 5.70 -9.11 7.45
C LEU A 44 5.41 -9.55 6.01
N GLU A 45 5.75 -10.80 5.68
CA GLU A 45 5.34 -11.47 4.44
C GLU A 45 4.68 -12.80 4.78
N ILE A 46 3.43 -12.97 4.37
CA ILE A 46 2.62 -14.15 4.68
C ILE A 46 2.13 -14.75 3.37
N GLU A 47 2.41 -16.03 3.16
CA GLU A 47 1.88 -16.86 2.07
C GLU A 47 1.33 -18.13 2.66
N LEU A 48 0.03 -18.37 2.49
CA LEU A 48 -0.65 -19.55 3.02
C LEU A 48 -1.41 -20.27 1.92
N PRO A 49 -1.53 -21.61 1.97
CA PRO A 49 -2.45 -22.34 1.12
C PRO A 49 -3.87 -21.79 1.26
N ALA A 50 -4.56 -21.58 0.14
CA ALA A 50 -5.96 -21.18 0.15
C ALA A 50 -6.83 -22.33 0.68
N ARG A 51 -7.83 -22.02 1.50
CA ARG A 51 -8.77 -23.02 2.06
C ARG A 51 -9.59 -23.70 0.97
N SER A 52 -10.03 -22.93 -0.02
CA SER A 52 -10.79 -23.41 -1.17
C SER A 52 -10.07 -23.04 -2.47
N PRO A 53 -9.20 -23.92 -2.99
CA PRO A 53 -8.46 -23.66 -4.21
C PRO A 53 -9.39 -23.60 -5.40
N GLN A 54 -9.23 -22.57 -6.25
CA GLN A 54 -10.11 -22.39 -7.40
C GLN A 54 -9.39 -21.70 -8.57
N ALA A 55 -9.85 -21.99 -9.78
CA ALA A 55 -9.41 -21.28 -10.98
C ALA A 55 -10.20 -19.99 -11.15
N PHE A 56 -9.52 -18.88 -11.48
CA PHE A 56 -10.19 -17.61 -11.80
C PHE A 56 -10.89 -17.69 -13.16
N ALA A 57 -10.17 -18.21 -14.17
CA ALA A 57 -10.67 -18.36 -15.53
C ALA A 57 -10.39 -19.78 -16.04
N THR A 58 -11.41 -20.65 -15.98
CA THR A 58 -11.30 -22.08 -16.35
C THR A 58 -11.04 -22.31 -17.83
N HIS A 59 -11.39 -21.34 -18.69
CA HIS A 59 -11.19 -21.41 -20.14
C HIS A 59 -9.77 -21.02 -20.56
N ILE A 60 -9.06 -20.21 -19.76
CA ILE A 60 -7.67 -19.83 -20.04
C ILE A 60 -6.78 -20.96 -19.54
N LYS A 61 -6.34 -21.83 -20.45
CA LYS A 61 -5.51 -23.00 -20.10
C LYS A 61 -4.09 -22.86 -20.61
N ARG A 62 -3.14 -23.33 -19.80
CA ARG A 62 -1.75 -23.55 -20.19
C ARG A 62 -1.42 -25.02 -19.96
N ASN A 63 -1.10 -25.73 -21.03
CA ASN A 63 -0.84 -27.18 -21.00
C ASN A 63 -2.02 -27.98 -20.39
N GLY A 64 -3.25 -27.64 -20.75
CA GLY A 64 -4.47 -28.33 -20.29
C GLY A 64 -4.97 -27.96 -18.89
N VAL A 65 -4.18 -27.22 -18.11
CA VAL A 65 -4.50 -26.78 -16.74
C VAL A 65 -4.90 -25.29 -16.76
N PRO A 66 -5.89 -24.84 -15.97
CA PRO A 66 -6.21 -23.42 -15.87
C PRO A 66 -4.97 -22.59 -15.52
N ALA A 67 -4.69 -21.54 -16.29
CA ALA A 67 -3.46 -20.75 -16.19
C ALA A 67 -3.47 -19.80 -14.98
N LEU A 68 -4.65 -19.47 -14.48
CA LEU A 68 -4.88 -18.54 -13.37
C LEU A 68 -5.65 -19.28 -12.27
N GLN A 69 -4.98 -19.53 -11.15
CA GLN A 69 -5.54 -20.29 -10.01
C GLN A 69 -5.11 -19.69 -8.69
N LEU A 70 -6.05 -19.69 -7.74
CA LEU A 70 -5.83 -19.37 -6.35
C LEU A 70 -5.47 -20.63 -5.57
N ASP A 71 -4.18 -20.96 -5.55
CA ASP A 71 -3.65 -22.04 -4.69
C ASP A 71 -3.18 -21.54 -3.33
N THR A 72 -2.70 -20.30 -3.29
CA THR A 72 -2.17 -19.65 -2.09
C THR A 72 -2.57 -18.19 -2.07
N VAL A 73 -2.89 -17.67 -0.88
CA VAL A 73 -3.00 -16.23 -0.65
C VAL A 73 -1.63 -15.67 -0.26
N LEU A 74 -1.24 -14.54 -0.84
CA LEU A 74 0.02 -13.84 -0.54
C LEU A 74 -0.24 -12.37 -0.28
N PHE A 75 0.28 -11.86 0.83
CA PHE A 75 0.25 -10.44 1.14
C PHE A 75 1.43 -10.01 2.01
N SER A 76 1.67 -8.71 2.04
CA SER A 76 2.59 -8.06 2.96
C SER A 76 1.80 -7.28 4.01
N VAL A 77 2.28 -7.28 5.26
CA VAL A 77 1.67 -6.50 6.35
C VAL A 77 2.59 -5.34 6.68
N TYR A 78 2.13 -4.10 6.48
CA TYR A 78 2.75 -2.89 7.00
C TYR A 78 2.02 -2.49 8.28
N TYR A 79 2.72 -2.31 9.40
CA TYR A 79 2.07 -2.09 10.71
C TYR A 79 2.87 -1.13 11.60
N PRO A 80 2.22 -0.44 12.54
CA PRO A 80 2.91 0.38 13.54
C PRO A 80 3.77 -0.50 14.47
N SER A 81 5.02 -0.10 14.66
CA SER A 81 6.01 -0.82 15.48
C SER A 81 6.70 0.10 16.49
N ASP A 82 7.18 -0.49 17.59
CA ASP A 82 7.88 0.25 18.65
C ASP A 82 9.31 0.64 18.25
N SER A 83 9.77 1.79 18.77
CA SER A 83 11.12 2.37 18.52
C SER A 83 12.27 1.45 18.92
N ASP A 84 12.06 0.64 19.95
CA ASP A 84 13.12 -0.13 20.63
C ASP A 84 13.18 -1.59 20.16
N SER A 85 12.34 -1.98 19.20
CA SER A 85 12.25 -3.35 18.69
C SER A 85 13.11 -3.60 17.44
N GLY A 86 14.10 -2.74 17.19
CA GLY A 86 15.24 -3.14 16.36
C GLY A 86 16.04 -4.18 17.16
N PRO A 87 16.29 -5.41 16.64
CA PRO A 87 17.19 -6.32 17.34
C PRO A 87 18.53 -5.63 17.61
N PRO A 88 19.22 -5.92 18.73
CA PRO A 88 20.50 -5.30 19.11
C PRO A 88 21.63 -5.53 18.07
N ASP A 89 21.35 -6.37 17.09
CA ASP A 89 22.25 -6.73 16.01
C ASP A 89 22.17 -5.72 14.84
N LYS A 90 23.33 -5.34 14.30
CA LYS A 90 23.50 -4.52 13.08
C LYS A 90 22.83 -5.16 11.84
N SER A 91 22.20 -6.32 11.99
CA SER A 91 21.50 -7.14 10.99
C SER A 91 19.97 -6.93 10.92
N ALA A 92 19.43 -5.82 11.45
CA ALA A 92 18.10 -5.30 11.10
C ALA A 92 18.05 -4.95 9.59
N ARG A 93 18.11 -5.98 8.73
CA ARG A 93 18.16 -5.86 7.28
C ARG A 93 16.80 -5.35 6.81
N ALA A 94 16.80 -4.10 6.38
CA ALA A 94 15.65 -3.50 5.73
C ALA A 94 15.16 -4.39 4.58
N VAL A 95 13.83 -4.50 4.48
CA VAL A 95 13.13 -5.25 3.45
C VAL A 95 13.48 -4.67 2.09
N THR A 96 13.59 -5.49 1.05
CA THR A 96 13.85 -4.97 -0.31
C THR A 96 12.56 -4.60 -1.01
N TRP A 97 12.56 -3.47 -1.71
CA TRP A 97 11.43 -2.99 -2.49
C TRP A 97 11.03 -3.95 -3.61
N LEU A 98 12.01 -4.41 -4.41
CA LEU A 98 11.74 -5.36 -5.48
C LEU A 98 11.59 -6.79 -4.90
N PRO A 99 10.48 -7.48 -5.20
CA PRO A 99 10.29 -8.89 -4.81
C PRO A 99 11.40 -9.82 -5.29
N ARG A 100 11.57 -10.95 -4.61
CA ARG A 100 12.49 -12.02 -5.02
C ARG A 100 11.75 -13.05 -5.88
N PRO A 101 12.42 -13.72 -6.83
CA PRO A 101 13.78 -13.45 -7.33
C PRO A 101 13.82 -12.19 -8.19
N ARG A 102 14.69 -11.24 -7.83
CA ARG A 102 14.67 -9.87 -8.38
C ARG A 102 14.86 -9.78 -9.89
N LEU A 103 15.79 -10.57 -10.42
CA LEU A 103 16.07 -10.60 -11.85
C LEU A 103 14.83 -11.05 -12.63
N GLU A 104 14.16 -12.07 -12.13
CA GLU A 104 12.94 -12.57 -12.74
C GLU A 104 11.76 -11.61 -12.55
N THR A 105 11.63 -10.96 -11.40
CA THR A 105 10.62 -9.92 -11.21
C THR A 105 10.82 -8.75 -12.20
N SER A 106 12.07 -8.35 -12.48
CA SER A 106 12.38 -7.36 -13.52
C SER A 106 11.95 -7.81 -14.92
N LYS A 107 12.11 -9.10 -15.25
CA LYS A 107 11.60 -9.68 -16.50
C LYS A 107 10.06 -9.63 -16.56
N GLY A 108 9.39 -9.82 -15.43
CA GLY A 108 7.94 -9.63 -15.31
C GLY A 108 7.49 -8.22 -15.69
N TYR A 109 8.18 -7.20 -15.16
CA TYR A 109 7.93 -5.81 -15.56
C TYR A 109 8.21 -5.55 -17.04
N ALA A 110 9.27 -6.15 -17.60
CA ALA A 110 9.56 -6.02 -19.03
C ALA A 110 8.45 -6.63 -19.90
N LYS A 111 7.93 -7.79 -19.49
CA LYS A 111 6.78 -8.46 -20.14
C LYS A 111 5.52 -7.61 -20.06
N PHE A 112 5.21 -7.05 -18.90
CA PHE A 112 4.09 -6.13 -18.72
C PHE A 112 4.20 -4.90 -19.65
N LEU A 113 5.38 -4.29 -19.74
CA LEU A 113 5.64 -3.15 -20.61
C LEU A 113 5.74 -3.53 -22.11
N SER A 114 5.74 -4.82 -22.45
CA SER A 114 5.96 -5.33 -23.81
C SER A 114 7.31 -4.87 -24.42
N VAL A 115 8.37 -4.82 -23.60
CA VAL A 115 9.72 -4.38 -24.00
C VAL A 115 10.71 -5.54 -23.81
N PRO A 116 11.80 -5.65 -24.60
CA PRO A 116 12.85 -6.62 -24.35
C PRO A 116 13.35 -6.59 -22.91
N HIS A 117 13.58 -7.77 -22.33
CA HIS A 117 13.86 -7.89 -20.90
C HIS A 117 15.21 -7.32 -20.49
N LEU A 118 16.24 -7.38 -21.35
CA LEU A 118 17.60 -6.94 -21.02
C LEU A 118 17.66 -5.44 -20.66
N PRO A 119 17.18 -4.48 -21.47
CA PRO A 119 17.19 -3.06 -21.10
C PRO A 119 16.50 -2.75 -19.76
N VAL A 120 15.28 -3.26 -19.57
CA VAL A 120 14.49 -3.03 -18.36
C VAL A 120 15.20 -3.63 -17.14
N THR A 121 15.70 -4.86 -17.28
CA THR A 121 16.37 -5.58 -16.21
C THR A 121 17.68 -4.91 -15.82
N THR A 122 18.50 -4.51 -16.78
CA THR A 122 19.74 -3.77 -16.55
C THR A 122 19.45 -2.43 -15.87
N TYR A 123 18.43 -1.69 -16.34
CA TYR A 123 18.07 -0.41 -15.75
C TYR A 123 17.60 -0.58 -14.29
N ILE A 124 16.72 -1.54 -14.00
CA ILE A 124 16.28 -1.84 -12.63
C ILE A 124 17.47 -2.31 -11.77
N ALA A 125 18.37 -3.14 -12.30
CA ALA A 125 19.57 -3.62 -11.61
C ALA A 125 20.50 -2.48 -11.17
N LEU A 126 20.73 -1.52 -12.07
CA LEU A 126 21.59 -0.36 -11.83
C LEU A 126 20.94 0.69 -10.92
N THR A 127 19.61 0.70 -10.77
CA THR A 127 18.90 1.78 -10.06
C THR A 127 18.22 1.35 -8.77
N SER A 128 17.31 0.36 -8.81
CA SER A 128 16.36 0.11 -7.72
C SER A 128 16.30 -1.33 -7.20
N MET A 129 17.00 -2.26 -7.86
CA MET A 129 16.97 -3.70 -7.51
C MET A 129 17.31 -3.99 -6.05
N PHE A 130 18.12 -3.13 -5.42
CA PHE A 130 18.54 -3.28 -4.03
C PHE A 130 18.00 -2.16 -3.14
N THR A 131 17.08 -1.35 -3.65
CA THR A 131 16.37 -0.37 -2.85
C THR A 131 15.65 -1.06 -1.71
N ARG A 132 15.72 -0.45 -0.54
CA ARG A 132 15.07 -0.95 0.67
C ARG A 132 13.82 -0.16 0.97
N LEU A 133 12.86 -0.85 1.56
CA LEU A 133 11.71 -0.23 2.17
C LEU A 133 12.15 0.46 3.47
N PRO A 134 11.58 1.62 3.83
CA PRO A 134 11.81 2.28 5.11
C PRO A 134 11.06 1.57 6.27
N ALA A 135 11.06 0.23 6.28
CA ALA A 135 10.34 -0.60 7.23
C ALA A 135 11.22 -1.71 7.82
N TYR A 136 10.91 -2.11 9.05
CA TYR A 136 11.64 -3.10 9.84
C TYR A 136 10.98 -4.47 9.72
N ARG A 137 11.73 -5.46 9.24
CA ARG A 137 11.23 -6.84 9.14
C ARG A 137 11.01 -7.45 10.52
N ASN A 138 9.84 -8.05 10.74
CA ASN A 138 9.49 -8.78 11.97
C ASN A 138 9.71 -7.95 13.24
N ALA A 139 9.45 -6.64 13.17
CA ALA A 139 9.49 -5.76 14.33
C ALA A 139 8.33 -6.07 15.29
N ARG A 140 8.45 -5.62 16.53
CA ARG A 140 7.37 -5.80 17.51
C ARG A 140 6.22 -4.85 17.19
N LEU A 141 4.97 -5.32 17.34
CA LEU A 141 3.79 -4.48 17.19
C LEU A 141 3.78 -3.38 18.27
N ALA A 142 3.39 -2.16 17.90
CA ALA A 142 3.46 -1.02 18.80
C ALA A 142 2.62 -1.19 20.07
N SER A 143 3.17 -0.86 21.24
CA SER A 143 2.52 -0.98 22.55
C SER A 143 2.74 0.28 23.42
N PRO A 144 1.71 1.07 23.77
CA PRO A 144 1.81 2.25 24.61
C PRO A 144 2.11 1.84 26.06
N GLY A 145 3.26 2.28 26.60
CA GLY A 145 3.51 2.23 28.05
C GLY A 145 4.78 1.51 28.49
N ARG A 146 5.44 0.73 27.64
CA ARG A 146 6.80 0.24 27.95
C ARG A 146 7.81 1.33 27.62
N ARG A 147 8.34 1.99 28.66
CA ARG A 147 9.55 2.82 28.55
C ARG A 147 10.71 1.95 28.05
N ALA A 148 11.59 2.54 27.24
CA ALA A 148 12.88 1.98 26.88
C ALA A 148 13.61 1.52 28.15
N ALA A 149 13.82 0.21 28.29
CA ALA A 149 14.77 -0.31 29.25
C ALA A 149 16.17 0.03 28.71
N GLY A 150 16.71 1.19 29.10
CA GLY A 150 18.02 1.63 28.61
C GLY A 150 18.48 3.06 28.92
N GLU A 151 17.65 3.91 29.55
CA GLU A 151 18.13 5.18 30.11
C GLU A 151 18.17 5.07 31.65
N GLU A 152 19.20 4.39 32.16
CA GLU A 152 19.77 4.77 33.46
C GLU A 152 20.48 6.10 33.25
N ASP A 153 19.86 7.21 33.63
CA ASP A 153 20.62 8.37 34.06
C ASP A 153 19.95 9.02 35.28
N ALA A 154 20.82 9.32 36.24
CA ALA A 154 20.52 9.66 37.61
C ALA A 154 19.82 11.04 37.71
N GLY A 155 18.78 11.12 38.54
CA GLY A 155 18.12 12.39 38.82
C GLY A 155 16.90 12.24 39.72
N GLN A 156 17.16 12.00 41.01
CA GLN A 156 16.28 12.28 42.16
C GLN A 156 14.76 12.22 41.92
N ALA A 157 14.19 11.06 42.23
CA ALA A 157 12.81 10.97 42.67
C ALA A 157 12.68 11.70 44.03
N ILE A 158 12.26 12.97 44.00
CA ILE A 158 11.67 13.59 45.17
C ILE A 158 10.29 12.98 45.33
N LEU A 159 10.19 12.06 46.28
CA LEU A 159 8.96 11.58 46.87
C LEU A 159 8.26 12.79 47.52
N VAL A 160 7.20 13.31 46.91
CA VAL A 160 6.16 14.00 47.67
C VAL A 160 5.06 12.97 47.89
N GLY A 161 5.17 12.29 49.03
CA GLY A 161 4.12 11.43 49.55
C GLY A 161 2.93 12.27 50.00
N GLY A 162 1.78 12.00 49.40
CA GLY A 162 0.50 12.06 50.10
C GLY A 162 0.03 10.62 50.21
N GLN A 163 0.11 10.07 51.42
CA GLN A 163 -0.48 8.78 51.76
C GLN A 163 -1.99 8.89 51.64
N ASP A 164 -2.59 8.08 50.78
CA ASP A 164 -3.85 7.42 51.10
C ASP A 164 -3.77 6.02 50.50
N ALA A 165 -3.60 5.06 51.41
CA ALA A 165 -3.60 3.64 51.13
C ALA A 165 -5.04 3.15 51.00
N SER A 166 -5.48 2.89 49.78
CA SER A 166 -6.49 1.88 49.48
C SER A 166 -6.10 1.19 48.18
N GLY A 167 -6.02 -0.13 48.23
CA GLY A 167 -5.53 -0.95 47.14
C GLY A 167 -6.57 -1.02 46.03
N ASP A 168 -6.32 -0.29 44.95
CA ASP A 168 -6.86 -0.63 43.64
C ASP A 168 -5.72 -1.19 42.80
N GLU A 169 -5.87 -2.44 42.37
CA GLU A 169 -5.11 -3.00 41.27
C GLU A 169 -5.21 -2.02 40.10
N LYS A 170 -4.13 -1.29 39.80
CA LYS A 170 -4.08 -0.47 38.59
C LYS A 170 -4.28 -1.40 37.40
N GLU A 171 -5.49 -1.39 36.84
CA GLU A 171 -5.81 -2.05 35.58
C GLU A 171 -4.66 -1.78 34.59
N LYS A 172 -4.06 -2.85 34.07
CA LYS A 172 -3.08 -2.71 33.00
C LYS A 172 -3.75 -1.89 31.89
N PRO A 173 -3.12 -0.80 31.40
CA PRO A 173 -3.72 -0.05 30.31
C PRO A 173 -3.98 -1.00 29.14
N GLU A 174 -5.23 -1.03 28.66
CA GLU A 174 -5.61 -1.85 27.51
C GLU A 174 -4.66 -1.59 26.33
N GLU A 175 -4.14 -2.65 25.74
CA GLU A 175 -3.27 -2.53 24.57
C GLU A 175 -4.08 -1.98 23.37
N PRO A 176 -3.52 -1.07 22.56
CA PRO A 176 -4.27 -0.40 21.53
C PRO A 176 -4.57 -1.37 20.39
N ARG A 177 -5.79 -1.27 19.91
CA ARG A 177 -6.23 -1.95 18.69
C ARG A 177 -6.02 -1.02 17.49
N PHE A 178 -5.68 -1.59 16.35
CA PHE A 178 -5.38 -0.85 15.13
C PHE A 178 -6.42 -1.12 14.04
N PRO A 179 -6.88 -0.08 13.31
CA PRO A 179 -7.73 -0.24 12.15
C PRO A 179 -6.97 -0.93 11.03
N VAL A 180 -7.71 -1.65 10.19
CA VAL A 180 -7.14 -2.43 9.09
C VAL A 180 -7.54 -1.83 7.75
N ILE A 181 -6.55 -1.69 6.86
CA ILE A 181 -6.76 -1.44 5.43
C ILE A 181 -6.30 -2.66 4.65
N ILE A 182 -7.15 -3.22 3.79
CA ILE A 182 -6.71 -4.17 2.75
C ILE A 182 -6.46 -3.37 1.47
N PHE A 183 -5.23 -3.45 0.95
CA PHE A 183 -4.77 -2.72 -0.21
C PHE A 183 -4.64 -3.62 -1.44
N SER A 184 -5.35 -3.30 -2.52
CA SER A 184 -5.31 -3.99 -3.82
C SER A 184 -4.53 -3.19 -4.87
N HIS A 185 -3.59 -3.85 -5.56
CA HIS A 185 -2.73 -3.18 -6.55
C HIS A 185 -3.39 -3.07 -7.93
N GLY A 186 -2.95 -2.09 -8.72
CA GLY A 186 -3.29 -1.99 -10.14
C GLY A 186 -2.58 -3.02 -11.04
N LEU A 187 -2.89 -2.99 -12.34
CA LEU A 187 -2.22 -3.82 -13.35
C LEU A 187 -0.71 -3.59 -13.37
N GLY A 188 0.05 -4.68 -13.50
CA GLY A 188 1.50 -4.65 -13.40
C GLY A 188 2.02 -4.32 -11.99
N GLY A 189 1.14 -4.21 -10.99
CA GLY A 189 1.47 -3.93 -9.60
C GLY A 189 2.05 -5.14 -8.87
N SER A 190 2.40 -4.91 -7.60
CA SER A 190 2.79 -5.93 -6.63
C SER A 190 2.54 -5.42 -5.22
N ARG A 191 2.59 -6.30 -4.21
CA ARG A 191 2.42 -5.94 -2.79
C ARG A 191 3.45 -4.95 -2.25
N THR A 192 4.53 -4.68 -2.98
CA THR A 192 5.59 -3.75 -2.58
C THR A 192 5.71 -2.51 -3.48
N SER A 193 4.88 -2.39 -4.52
CA SER A 193 4.93 -1.24 -5.45
C SER A 193 4.24 0.03 -4.93
N TYR A 194 3.61 -0.05 -3.75
CA TYR A 194 2.84 1.01 -3.08
C TYR A 194 3.33 1.25 -1.65
N SER A 195 4.59 0.90 -1.37
CA SER A 195 5.14 0.93 -0.02
C SER A 195 5.23 2.33 0.57
N SER A 196 5.29 3.38 -0.26
CA SER A 196 5.22 4.78 0.18
C SER A 196 3.83 5.13 0.72
N VAL A 197 2.75 4.63 0.11
CA VAL A 197 1.38 4.86 0.60
C VAL A 197 1.07 3.94 1.79
N CYS A 198 1.33 2.63 1.63
CA CYS A 198 1.00 1.62 2.65
C CYS A 198 1.79 1.85 3.94
N GLY A 199 3.09 2.14 3.84
CA GLY A 199 3.91 2.39 5.01
C GLY A 199 3.65 3.75 5.64
N GLU A 200 3.29 4.77 4.86
CA GLU A 200 2.90 6.06 5.44
C GLU A 200 1.65 5.90 6.29
N LEU A 201 0.60 5.27 5.76
CA LEU A 201 -0.61 4.92 6.53
C LEU A 201 -0.27 4.11 7.79
N ALA A 202 0.66 3.15 7.68
CA ALA A 202 1.08 2.37 8.84
C ALA A 202 1.81 3.18 9.91
N SER A 203 2.62 4.17 9.51
CA SER A 203 3.28 5.09 10.44
C SER A 203 2.28 5.96 11.22
N PHE A 204 1.05 6.11 10.73
CA PHE A 204 -0.05 6.79 11.41
C PHE A 204 -0.90 5.87 12.30
N GLY A 205 -0.50 4.60 12.49
CA GLY A 205 -1.18 3.67 13.40
C GLY A 205 -2.24 2.81 12.73
N ILE A 206 -2.09 2.53 11.43
CA ILE A 206 -3.00 1.65 10.67
C ILE A 206 -2.27 0.36 10.29
N VAL A 207 -2.94 -0.79 10.34
CA VAL A 207 -2.37 -2.02 9.78
C VAL A 207 -2.81 -2.13 8.32
N VAL A 208 -1.86 -2.13 7.39
CA VAL A 208 -2.12 -2.19 5.95
C VAL A 208 -1.69 -3.53 5.37
N ILE A 209 -2.63 -4.24 4.77
CA ILE A 209 -2.47 -5.55 4.14
C ILE A 209 -2.36 -5.37 2.64
N ALA A 210 -1.13 -5.30 2.12
CA ALA A 210 -0.88 -5.15 0.70
C ALA A 210 -0.95 -6.52 0.01
N MET A 211 -2.00 -6.73 -0.79
CA MET A 211 -2.24 -7.98 -1.51
C MET A 211 -1.22 -8.17 -2.63
N GLU A 212 -0.92 -9.43 -2.93
CA GLU A 212 -0.37 -9.80 -4.22
C GLU A 212 -1.29 -10.78 -4.94
N HIS A 213 -1.87 -10.31 -6.03
CA HIS A 213 -2.88 -11.05 -6.75
C HIS A 213 -2.26 -12.16 -7.63
N ARG A 214 -2.86 -13.35 -7.58
CA ARG A 214 -2.53 -14.55 -8.37
C ARG A 214 -3.38 -14.68 -9.63
N ASP A 215 -4.22 -13.69 -9.87
CA ASP A 215 -5.15 -13.56 -11.00
C ASP A 215 -4.47 -13.15 -12.32
N GLY A 216 -3.16 -12.92 -12.34
CA GLY A 216 -2.43 -12.48 -13.54
C GLY A 216 -2.45 -10.97 -13.77
N SER A 217 -3.05 -10.18 -12.88
CA SER A 217 -3.02 -8.72 -12.93
C SER A 217 -1.65 -8.14 -12.54
N GLY A 218 -0.89 -8.82 -11.67
CA GLY A 218 0.45 -8.42 -11.25
C GLY A 218 1.51 -8.61 -12.33
N ALA A 219 2.63 -7.89 -12.24
CA ALA A 219 3.71 -8.00 -13.24
C ALA A 219 4.29 -9.43 -13.31
N ARG A 220 4.50 -10.05 -12.14
CA ARG A 220 4.91 -11.44 -11.96
C ARG A 220 4.79 -11.83 -10.50
N THR A 221 4.30 -13.02 -10.24
CA THR A 221 4.23 -13.58 -8.90
C THR A 221 4.58 -15.08 -8.86
N TYR A 222 4.93 -15.56 -7.67
CA TYR A 222 5.35 -16.95 -7.45
C TYR A 222 4.48 -17.62 -6.39
N VAL A 223 3.99 -18.81 -6.72
CA VAL A 223 3.16 -19.63 -5.85
C VAL A 223 3.95 -20.84 -5.39
N ASN A 224 4.24 -20.90 -4.10
CA ASN A 224 4.87 -22.07 -3.49
C ASN A 224 3.83 -23.19 -3.28
N LYS A 225 4.18 -24.43 -3.59
CA LYS A 225 3.32 -25.61 -3.33
C LYS A 225 3.46 -26.05 -1.88
N SER A 226 2.35 -26.49 -1.28
CA SER A 226 2.36 -27.14 0.03
C SER A 226 2.81 -28.59 -0.11
N ARG A 227 3.64 -29.08 0.81
CA ARG A 227 4.13 -30.48 0.83
C ARG A 227 3.00 -31.51 0.84
N SER A 228 1.83 -31.17 1.37
CA SER A 228 0.67 -32.07 1.39
C SER A 228 0.09 -32.32 -0.01
N ARG A 229 0.24 -31.37 -0.95
CA ARG A 229 -0.25 -31.50 -2.33
C ARG A 229 0.73 -32.16 -3.29
N ASP A 230 1.98 -32.34 -2.89
CA ASP A 230 2.96 -33.12 -3.65
C ASP A 230 2.52 -34.61 -3.74
N LEU A 231 1.60 -35.05 -2.86
CA LEU A 231 1.03 -36.40 -2.84
C LEU A 231 -0.27 -36.57 -3.67
N GLU A 232 -0.92 -35.48 -4.08
CA GLU A 232 -2.23 -35.52 -4.79
C GLU A 232 -2.17 -35.02 -6.25
N SER A 233 -0.99 -34.60 -6.73
CA SER A 233 -0.82 -34.14 -8.11
C SER A 233 -0.60 -35.35 -9.04
N PRO A 234 -1.45 -35.63 -10.06
CA PRO A 234 -1.10 -36.59 -11.09
C PRO A 234 0.15 -36.11 -11.83
N GLU A 235 1.09 -37.05 -12.03
CA GLU A 235 2.42 -36.89 -12.59
C GLU A 235 2.49 -35.92 -13.78
N LEU A 236 2.95 -34.70 -13.53
CA LEU A 236 3.22 -33.68 -14.54
C LEU A 236 4.72 -33.63 -14.83
N GLU A 237 5.19 -34.54 -15.68
CA GLU A 237 6.33 -34.30 -16.57
C GLU A 237 6.47 -35.46 -17.58
N LYS A 238 5.71 -35.41 -18.68
CA LYS A 238 6.13 -36.01 -19.96
C LYS A 238 5.71 -35.13 -21.14
N THR A 239 6.61 -35.10 -22.11
CA THR A 239 6.50 -34.59 -23.49
C THR A 239 6.63 -33.08 -23.73
N GLY A 240 7.88 -32.61 -23.81
CA GLY A 240 8.26 -31.66 -24.86
C GLY A 240 8.50 -32.43 -26.15
N GLY A 241 7.77 -32.10 -27.22
CA GLY A 241 7.98 -32.65 -28.57
C GLY A 241 9.18 -31.99 -29.27
N PRO A 242 9.74 -32.65 -30.29
CA PRO A 242 11.07 -32.33 -30.83
C PRO A 242 11.02 -31.18 -31.83
N ASP A 243 11.94 -30.22 -31.66
CA ASP A 243 12.23 -29.23 -32.70
C ASP A 243 13.16 -29.90 -33.73
N LYS A 244 12.61 -30.18 -34.92
CA LYS A 244 13.38 -30.66 -36.07
C LYS A 244 14.15 -29.48 -36.63
N ASN A 245 15.45 -29.38 -36.32
CA ASN A 245 16.53 -28.99 -37.24
C ASN A 245 17.81 -28.69 -36.45
N ARG A 246 18.72 -29.67 -36.40
CA ARG A 246 20.18 -29.46 -36.56
C ARG A 246 20.89 -30.80 -36.51
N GLU A 247 21.23 -31.27 -37.69
CA GLU A 247 22.19 -32.33 -37.94
C GLU A 247 23.62 -31.84 -37.67
N LYS A 248 24.45 -32.79 -37.21
CA LYS A 248 25.94 -32.81 -37.19
C LYS A 248 26.62 -31.98 -36.11
N ASP A 249 27.00 -32.65 -35.02
CA ASP A 249 28.36 -33.20 -34.87
C ASP A 249 28.44 -34.10 -33.63
N ALA A 250 28.95 -35.31 -33.84
CA ALA A 250 29.25 -36.27 -32.79
C ALA A 250 30.63 -35.98 -32.20
N HIS A 251 30.76 -35.96 -30.86
CA HIS A 251 31.81 -36.66 -30.11
C HIS A 251 31.69 -36.40 -28.59
N ASP A 252 31.46 -37.50 -27.89
CA ASP A 252 32.09 -37.89 -26.62
C ASP A 252 31.53 -37.43 -25.24
N SER A 253 31.37 -38.48 -24.40
CA SER A 253 31.29 -38.58 -22.95
C SER A 253 29.93 -38.40 -22.21
N PRO A 254 29.46 -39.44 -21.47
CA PRO A 254 28.20 -39.43 -20.73
C PRO A 254 28.40 -38.77 -19.35
N ARG A 255 27.76 -37.62 -19.12
CA ARG A 255 27.70 -36.99 -17.79
C ARG A 255 26.33 -37.25 -17.17
N ARG A 256 26.34 -38.18 -16.20
CA ARG A 256 25.38 -38.42 -15.11
C ARG A 256 24.18 -37.46 -15.10
N ASP A 257 23.02 -37.99 -15.46
CA ASP A 257 21.72 -37.36 -15.26
C ASP A 257 21.50 -37.06 -13.77
N ASP A 258 21.56 -35.78 -13.42
CA ASP A 258 21.05 -35.29 -12.14
C ASP A 258 19.53 -35.23 -12.25
N LYS A 259 18.86 -36.05 -11.43
CA LYS A 259 17.40 -36.19 -11.38
C LYS A 259 16.80 -34.81 -11.06
N THR A 260 16.22 -34.14 -12.05
CA THR A 260 15.49 -32.89 -11.86
C THR A 260 14.29 -33.14 -10.95
N GLN A 261 14.44 -32.78 -9.66
CA GLN A 261 13.32 -32.76 -8.73
C GLN A 261 12.21 -31.84 -9.29
N PRO A 262 10.93 -32.22 -9.17
CA PRO A 262 9.83 -31.36 -9.58
C PRO A 262 9.91 -30.04 -8.81
N LYS A 263 9.79 -28.91 -9.51
CA LYS A 263 9.86 -27.59 -8.88
C LYS A 263 8.73 -27.46 -7.85
N SER A 264 9.08 -27.15 -6.61
CA SER A 264 8.16 -26.93 -5.49
C SER A 264 7.31 -25.64 -5.60
N TYR A 265 7.29 -25.01 -6.77
CA TYR A 265 6.58 -23.76 -7.02
C TYR A 265 6.26 -23.60 -8.51
N TYR A 266 5.30 -22.72 -8.82
CA TYR A 266 5.06 -22.23 -10.17
C TYR A 266 5.00 -20.69 -10.21
N MET A 267 5.00 -20.14 -11.41
CA MET A 267 5.07 -18.70 -11.66
C MET A 267 3.86 -18.26 -12.47
N VAL A 268 3.24 -17.16 -12.05
CA VAL A 268 2.17 -16.48 -12.77
C VAL A 268 2.74 -15.16 -13.28
N ASP A 269 2.73 -14.98 -14.59
CA ASP A 269 3.10 -13.72 -15.23
C ASP A 269 1.87 -12.85 -15.45
N TYR A 270 2.11 -11.57 -15.75
CA TYR A 270 1.08 -10.70 -16.29
C TYR A 270 0.35 -11.38 -17.46
N LEU A 271 -0.96 -11.56 -17.27
CA LEU A 271 -1.90 -12.11 -18.22
C LEU A 271 -3.26 -11.49 -17.90
N PHE A 272 -3.61 -10.43 -18.62
CA PHE A 272 -4.88 -9.75 -18.47
C PHE A 272 -5.72 -9.98 -19.73
N PRO A 273 -6.87 -10.67 -19.65
CA PRO A 273 -7.75 -10.90 -20.79
C PRO A 273 -8.28 -9.57 -21.32
N LYS A 274 -8.08 -9.30 -22.61
CA LYS A 274 -8.55 -8.05 -23.23
C LYS A 274 -10.07 -8.01 -23.35
N ASP A 275 -10.70 -9.16 -23.47
CA ASP A 275 -12.12 -9.29 -23.81
C ASP A 275 -13.02 -9.42 -22.57
N ASN A 276 -12.46 -9.83 -21.42
CA ASN A 276 -13.21 -9.91 -20.16
C ASN A 276 -12.34 -9.61 -18.93
N PRO A 277 -12.27 -8.33 -18.51
CA PRO A 277 -11.59 -7.91 -17.27
C PRO A 277 -12.07 -8.64 -16.00
N LEU A 278 -13.27 -9.23 -16.01
CA LEU A 278 -13.85 -9.94 -14.87
C LEU A 278 -13.28 -11.36 -14.68
N ASP A 279 -12.60 -11.91 -15.69
CA ASP A 279 -11.91 -13.19 -15.59
C ASP A 279 -10.75 -13.18 -14.59
N THR A 280 -10.33 -11.98 -14.19
CA THR A 280 -9.38 -11.73 -13.11
C THR A 280 -10.15 -11.10 -11.96
N SER A 281 -10.62 -11.89 -11.00
CA SER A 281 -11.39 -11.40 -9.86
C SER A 281 -10.69 -11.77 -8.55
N PRO A 282 -9.97 -10.83 -7.90
CA PRO A 282 -9.19 -11.13 -6.69
C PRO A 282 -10.04 -11.23 -5.41
N LEU A 283 -11.37 -11.33 -5.54
CA LEU A 283 -12.30 -11.28 -4.41
C LEU A 283 -12.06 -12.40 -3.40
N ALA A 284 -11.81 -13.61 -3.88
CA ALA A 284 -11.50 -14.75 -3.01
C ALA A 284 -10.14 -14.60 -2.30
N GLU A 285 -9.19 -13.91 -2.90
CA GLU A 285 -7.90 -13.64 -2.27
C GLU A 285 -8.06 -12.70 -1.08
N ILE A 286 -8.97 -11.73 -1.19
CA ILE A 286 -9.31 -10.80 -0.11
C ILE A 286 -10.01 -11.56 1.05
N GLU A 287 -10.91 -12.49 0.75
CA GLU A 287 -11.56 -13.34 1.76
C GLU A 287 -10.55 -14.24 2.49
N GLU A 288 -9.62 -14.85 1.75
CA GLU A 288 -8.56 -15.67 2.34
C GLU A 288 -7.62 -14.82 3.20
N ALA A 289 -7.25 -13.62 2.76
CA ALA A 289 -6.43 -12.72 3.56
C ALA A 289 -7.16 -12.32 4.85
N PHE A 290 -8.44 -11.93 4.77
CA PHE A 290 -9.25 -11.60 5.94
C PHE A 290 -9.36 -12.76 6.93
N TYR A 291 -9.54 -13.99 6.45
CA TYR A 291 -9.53 -15.18 7.30
C TYR A 291 -8.20 -15.32 8.07
N VAL A 292 -7.07 -15.14 7.40
CA VAL A 292 -5.74 -15.20 8.05
C VAL A 292 -5.59 -14.11 9.12
N LEU A 293 -6.08 -12.90 8.87
CA LEU A 293 -6.11 -11.84 9.88
C LEU A 293 -6.97 -12.23 11.07
N GLY A 294 -8.11 -12.88 10.84
CA GLY A 294 -8.97 -13.44 11.88
C GLY A 294 -8.24 -14.45 12.75
N GLN A 295 -7.44 -15.34 12.16
CA GLN A 295 -6.62 -16.32 12.90
C GLN A 295 -5.58 -15.60 13.77
N ILE A 296 -4.83 -14.66 13.20
CA ILE A 296 -3.83 -13.86 13.94
C ILE A 296 -4.50 -13.11 15.11
N ASN A 297 -5.61 -12.43 14.84
CA ASN A 297 -6.33 -11.64 15.83
C ASN A 297 -6.99 -12.50 16.92
N SER A 298 -7.27 -13.78 16.64
CA SER A 298 -7.83 -14.73 17.61
C SER A 298 -6.75 -15.47 18.41
N GLY A 299 -5.47 -15.08 18.28
CA GLY A 299 -4.35 -15.69 19.02
C GLY A 299 -3.69 -16.89 18.34
N HIS A 300 -4.11 -17.27 17.13
CA HIS A 300 -3.58 -18.41 16.36
C HIS A 300 -2.44 -17.98 15.40
N GLY A 301 -1.68 -16.94 15.75
CA GLY A 301 -0.58 -16.43 14.92
C GLY A 301 0.57 -17.43 14.75
N GLU A 302 0.81 -18.30 15.75
CA GLU A 302 1.80 -19.38 15.65
C GLU A 302 1.42 -20.42 14.58
N ASP A 303 0.13 -20.74 14.44
CA ASP A 303 -0.34 -21.66 13.40
C ASP A 303 -0.14 -21.07 12.00
N VAL A 304 -0.42 -19.76 11.86
CA VAL A 304 -0.13 -18.99 10.65
C VAL A 304 1.38 -19.01 10.34
N CYS A 305 2.23 -18.84 11.35
CA CYS A 305 3.68 -18.93 11.20
C CYS A 305 4.14 -20.32 10.72
N ALA A 306 3.59 -21.39 11.31
CA ALA A 306 3.92 -22.76 11.00
C ALA A 306 3.54 -23.15 9.55
N GLN A 307 2.38 -22.67 9.09
CA GLN A 307 1.89 -22.92 7.74
C GLN A 307 2.49 -22.00 6.67
N ASN A 308 3.14 -20.90 7.07
CA ASN A 308 3.66 -19.91 6.14
C ASN A 308 4.70 -20.49 5.16
N LEU A 309 4.43 -20.31 3.88
CA LEU A 309 5.28 -20.74 2.78
C LEU A 309 6.41 -19.74 2.49
N ARG A 310 6.37 -18.51 3.03
CA ARG A 310 7.44 -17.50 2.90
C ARG A 310 8.64 -17.74 3.83
N ARG A 311 9.17 -18.96 3.85
CA ARG A 311 10.31 -19.39 4.69
C ARG A 311 11.55 -19.77 3.88
N LYS A 312 12.69 -19.90 4.56
CA LYS A 312 13.99 -20.27 3.95
C LYS A 312 13.84 -21.55 3.10
N GLY A 313 14.34 -21.50 1.87
CA GLY A 313 14.27 -22.61 0.90
C GLY A 313 13.18 -22.45 -0.15
N ASN A 314 12.10 -21.72 0.15
CA ASN A 314 11.01 -21.48 -0.79
C ASN A 314 11.29 -20.26 -1.70
N VAL A 315 10.72 -20.27 -2.91
CA VAL A 315 10.97 -19.19 -3.88
C VAL A 315 10.38 -17.88 -3.37
N GLY A 316 11.07 -16.78 -3.64
CA GLY A 316 10.66 -15.44 -3.26
C GLY A 316 10.69 -15.14 -1.75
N SER A 317 11.04 -16.12 -0.92
CA SER A 317 11.13 -15.98 0.53
C SER A 317 12.36 -15.21 0.98
N SER A 318 12.23 -14.60 2.17
CA SER A 318 13.41 -14.17 2.92
C SER A 318 14.01 -15.34 3.68
N SER A 319 15.27 -15.24 4.06
CA SER A 319 15.91 -16.24 4.92
C SER A 319 15.36 -16.28 6.35
N LYS A 320 14.61 -15.25 6.78
CA LYS A 320 14.06 -15.14 8.14
C LYS A 320 12.58 -15.54 8.22
N GLY A 321 11.84 -15.57 7.11
CA GLY A 321 10.38 -15.74 7.13
C GLY A 321 9.69 -14.91 8.21
N LEU A 322 8.90 -15.58 9.05
CA LEU A 322 8.21 -15.02 10.22
C LEU A 322 8.90 -15.37 11.56
N GLU A 323 10.20 -15.72 11.53
CA GLU A 323 10.96 -16.04 12.74
C GLU A 323 11.05 -14.83 13.69
N LYS A 324 11.07 -15.12 15.00
CA LYS A 324 11.27 -14.15 16.09
C LYS A 324 10.14 -13.12 16.27
N ILE A 325 8.94 -13.43 15.78
CA ILE A 325 7.72 -12.66 16.08
C ILE A 325 7.11 -13.27 17.34
N ASP A 326 6.73 -12.44 18.31
CA ASP A 326 5.87 -12.87 19.42
C ASP A 326 4.41 -12.70 18.99
N TRP A 327 3.76 -13.78 18.59
CA TRP A 327 2.38 -13.73 18.08
C TRP A 327 1.34 -13.41 19.16
N ARG A 328 1.70 -13.52 20.44
CA ARG A 328 0.83 -13.09 21.54
C ARG A 328 0.60 -11.58 21.51
N ASP A 329 1.60 -10.82 21.04
CA ASP A 329 1.49 -9.37 20.86
C ASP A 329 0.47 -8.98 19.78
N TRP A 330 -0.05 -9.91 18.98
CA TRP A 330 -1.03 -9.64 17.91
C TRP A 330 -2.46 -10.05 18.27
N ALA A 331 -2.64 -10.82 19.34
CA ALA A 331 -3.95 -11.29 19.77
C ALA A 331 -4.85 -10.12 20.18
N SER A 332 -6.05 -10.06 19.61
CA SER A 332 -7.06 -9.02 19.86
C SER A 332 -6.59 -7.59 19.55
N ARG A 333 -5.57 -7.42 18.70
CA ARG A 333 -5.00 -6.10 18.35
C ARG A 333 -5.53 -5.48 17.05
N LEU A 334 -6.39 -6.18 16.32
CA LEU A 334 -6.94 -5.70 15.04
C LEU A 334 -8.44 -5.40 15.17
N PHE A 335 -8.88 -4.31 14.54
CA PHE A 335 -10.30 -4.06 14.27
C PHE A 335 -10.69 -4.74 12.95
N LEU A 336 -11.44 -5.84 13.03
CA LEU A 336 -11.88 -6.65 11.90
C LEU A 336 -13.38 -6.53 11.59
N ASP A 337 -14.07 -5.65 12.31
CA ASP A 337 -15.50 -5.32 12.21
C ASP A 337 -15.79 -4.19 11.21
N HIS A 338 -14.88 -3.21 11.12
CA HIS A 338 -14.99 -2.05 10.22
C HIS A 338 -13.73 -1.88 9.36
N VAL A 339 -13.41 -2.89 8.55
CA VAL A 339 -12.22 -2.86 7.69
C VAL A 339 -12.42 -1.90 6.53
N THR A 340 -11.36 -1.20 6.16
CA THR A 340 -11.31 -0.37 4.96
C THR A 340 -10.73 -1.16 3.80
N LEU A 341 -11.34 -1.09 2.62
CA LEU A 341 -10.63 -1.46 1.39
C LEU A 341 -10.06 -0.25 0.68
N MET A 342 -8.86 -0.39 0.17
CA MET A 342 -8.19 0.62 -0.61
C MET A 342 -7.59 -0.03 -1.85
N GLY A 343 -7.60 0.65 -2.98
CA GLY A 343 -6.95 0.08 -4.16
C GLY A 343 -6.62 1.13 -5.19
N HIS A 344 -5.68 0.78 -6.07
CA HIS A 344 -5.22 1.64 -7.16
C HIS A 344 -5.57 1.07 -8.53
N SER A 345 -6.06 1.90 -9.46
CA SER A 345 -6.35 1.49 -10.84
C SER A 345 -7.33 0.31 -10.87
N PHE A 346 -6.93 -0.84 -11.43
CA PHE A 346 -7.68 -2.09 -11.36
C PHE A 346 -8.02 -2.55 -9.92
N GLY A 347 -7.13 -2.33 -8.96
CA GLY A 347 -7.41 -2.62 -7.55
C GLY A 347 -8.45 -1.66 -6.92
N ALA A 348 -8.58 -0.45 -7.45
CA ALA A 348 -9.68 0.45 -7.07
C ALA A 348 -11.01 -0.06 -7.65
N ALA A 349 -11.01 -0.59 -8.87
CA ALA A 349 -12.20 -1.21 -9.44
C ALA A 349 -12.65 -2.44 -8.63
N THR A 350 -11.69 -3.26 -8.21
CA THR A 350 -11.90 -4.35 -7.24
C THR A 350 -12.50 -3.83 -5.93
N THR A 351 -11.96 -2.73 -5.39
CA THR A 351 -12.48 -2.12 -4.16
C THR A 351 -13.94 -1.70 -4.32
N ALA A 352 -14.30 -1.03 -5.43
CA ALA A 352 -15.67 -0.65 -5.72
C ALA A 352 -16.61 -1.87 -5.80
N GLN A 353 -16.15 -2.97 -6.43
CA GLN A 353 -16.89 -4.22 -6.50
C GLN A 353 -17.12 -4.84 -5.12
N VAL A 354 -16.08 -4.90 -4.27
CA VAL A 354 -16.19 -5.43 -2.90
C VAL A 354 -17.20 -4.62 -2.08
N LEU A 355 -17.20 -3.29 -2.20
CA LEU A 355 -18.09 -2.43 -1.43
C LEU A 355 -19.58 -2.63 -1.76
N ARG A 356 -19.90 -3.13 -2.96
CA ARG A 356 -21.27 -3.44 -3.39
C ARG A 356 -21.76 -4.80 -2.90
N LEU A 357 -20.86 -5.73 -2.58
CA LEU A 357 -21.20 -7.12 -2.29
C LEU A 357 -21.43 -7.35 -0.78
N GLU A 358 -22.61 -7.86 -0.43
CA GLU A 358 -23.02 -8.13 0.96
C GLU A 358 -22.15 -9.19 1.68
N ARG A 359 -21.53 -10.11 0.93
CA ARG A 359 -20.60 -11.11 1.51
C ARG A 359 -19.39 -10.47 2.21
N PHE A 360 -19.08 -9.21 1.89
CA PHE A 360 -18.03 -8.42 2.52
C PHE A 360 -18.63 -7.43 3.55
N SER A 361 -19.53 -7.92 4.40
CA SER A 361 -20.21 -7.12 5.43
C SER A 361 -19.26 -6.48 6.45
N TRP A 362 -18.10 -7.11 6.68
CA TRP A 362 -17.00 -6.61 7.53
C TRP A 362 -16.21 -5.43 6.92
N VAL A 363 -16.46 -5.11 5.65
CA VAL A 363 -15.90 -3.92 4.98
C VAL A 363 -16.89 -2.79 5.13
N SER A 364 -16.49 -1.69 5.78
CA SER A 364 -17.40 -0.58 6.09
C SER A 364 -17.23 0.63 5.18
N GLN A 365 -16.04 0.85 4.60
CA GLN A 365 -15.78 1.95 3.67
C GLN A 365 -14.65 1.62 2.69
N GLY A 366 -14.48 2.42 1.64
CA GLY A 366 -13.29 2.27 0.80
C GLY A 366 -12.74 3.52 0.12
N ILE A 367 -11.51 3.36 -0.36
CA ILE A 367 -10.67 4.42 -0.89
C ILE A 367 -10.20 4.02 -2.29
N LEU A 368 -10.64 4.76 -3.30
CA LEU A 368 -10.39 4.52 -4.71
C LEU A 368 -9.28 5.44 -5.20
N LEU A 369 -8.12 4.88 -5.53
CA LEU A 369 -6.98 5.61 -6.07
C LEU A 369 -6.96 5.46 -7.60
N ASP A 370 -7.21 6.54 -8.34
CA ASP A 370 -7.26 6.54 -9.81
C ASP A 370 -8.00 5.35 -10.41
N VAL A 371 -9.28 5.21 -10.05
CA VAL A 371 -10.07 4.05 -10.47
C VAL A 371 -10.15 3.91 -11.99
N TRP A 372 -9.96 2.68 -12.44
CA TRP A 372 -10.17 2.30 -13.82
C TRP A 372 -11.63 1.87 -14.03
N GLY A 373 -12.48 2.86 -14.31
CA GLY A 373 -13.93 2.71 -14.45
C GLY A 373 -14.37 1.65 -15.47
N PRO A 374 -13.71 1.45 -16.62
CA PRO A 374 -14.07 0.35 -17.52
C PRO A 374 -13.95 -1.06 -16.90
N ALA A 375 -13.16 -1.23 -15.84
CA ALA A 375 -13.04 -2.50 -15.13
C ALA A 375 -14.01 -2.62 -13.94
N THR A 376 -14.80 -1.60 -13.64
CA THR A 376 -15.87 -1.72 -12.64
C THR A 376 -17.09 -2.34 -13.28
N PRO A 377 -17.65 -3.43 -12.72
CA PRO A 377 -18.92 -3.97 -13.18
C PRO A 377 -20.02 -2.90 -13.16
N GLU A 378 -20.97 -2.97 -14.09
CA GLU A 378 -22.15 -2.11 -14.06
C GLU A 378 -22.98 -2.39 -12.79
N SER A 379 -23.58 -1.35 -12.22
CA SER A 379 -24.43 -1.48 -11.04
C SER A 379 -25.76 -2.14 -11.42
N THR A 380 -26.12 -3.22 -10.75
CA THR A 380 -27.50 -3.76 -10.78
C THR A 380 -28.32 -3.11 -9.65
N GLU A 381 -29.65 -3.28 -9.64
CA GLU A 381 -30.49 -2.80 -8.53
C GLU A 381 -30.14 -3.46 -7.18
N GLN A 382 -29.59 -4.68 -7.20
CA GLN A 382 -29.21 -5.44 -6.01
C GLN A 382 -27.80 -5.09 -5.51
N ASP A 383 -26.91 -4.68 -6.41
CA ASP A 383 -25.49 -4.40 -6.10
C ASP A 383 -25.21 -2.89 -6.03
N LYS A 384 -26.10 -2.12 -5.39
CA LYS A 384 -25.89 -0.68 -5.19
C LYS A 384 -24.86 -0.41 -4.11
N LEU A 385 -24.01 0.58 -4.37
CA LEU A 385 -23.01 1.06 -3.45
C LEU A 385 -23.68 1.84 -2.31
N ARG A 386 -23.57 1.32 -1.09
CA ARG A 386 -24.19 1.88 0.13
C ARG A 386 -23.18 2.29 1.20
N LYS A 387 -21.89 2.19 0.90
CA LYS A 387 -20.78 2.42 1.83
C LYS A 387 -20.05 3.72 1.50
N PRO A 388 -19.48 4.44 2.49
CA PRO A 388 -18.69 5.63 2.24
C PRO A 388 -17.53 5.39 1.29
N ILE A 389 -17.28 6.36 0.40
CA ILE A 389 -16.15 6.30 -0.55
C ILE A 389 -15.36 7.61 -0.57
N LEU A 390 -14.03 7.49 -0.61
CA LEU A 390 -13.13 8.53 -1.06
C LEU A 390 -12.50 8.12 -2.39
N SER A 391 -12.74 8.87 -3.47
CA SER A 391 -12.03 8.73 -4.73
C SER A 391 -10.97 9.83 -4.88
N VAL A 392 -9.70 9.43 -4.95
CA VAL A 392 -8.55 10.32 -5.20
C VAL A 392 -8.00 10.05 -6.60
N GLY A 393 -8.31 10.95 -7.53
CA GLY A 393 -7.84 10.90 -8.91
C GLY A 393 -6.57 11.71 -9.17
N SER A 394 -5.94 11.46 -10.31
CA SER A 394 -4.89 12.27 -10.91
C SER A 394 -5.42 13.14 -12.03
N GLU A 395 -4.78 14.27 -12.28
CA GLU A 395 -5.21 15.21 -13.33
C GLU A 395 -5.23 14.54 -14.72
N ALA A 396 -4.25 13.67 -14.99
CA ALA A 396 -4.21 12.96 -16.27
C ALA A 396 -5.42 12.03 -16.46
N PHE A 397 -5.82 11.29 -15.42
CA PHE A 397 -6.97 10.38 -15.44
C PHE A 397 -8.30 11.14 -15.42
N MET A 398 -8.36 12.29 -14.74
CA MET A 398 -9.54 13.15 -14.73
C MET A 398 -9.92 13.63 -16.15
N HIS A 399 -8.94 13.90 -17.00
CA HIS A 399 -9.22 14.30 -18.39
C HIS A 399 -9.81 13.19 -19.26
N TRP A 400 -9.79 11.93 -18.81
CA TRP A 400 -10.49 10.84 -19.47
C TRP A 400 -11.97 10.87 -19.09
N LYS A 401 -12.76 11.54 -19.93
CA LYS A 401 -14.18 11.84 -19.65
C LYS A 401 -15.00 10.61 -19.32
N GLU A 402 -14.92 9.54 -20.13
CA GLU A 402 -15.73 8.33 -19.92
C GLU A 402 -15.37 7.61 -18.61
N ASN A 403 -14.12 7.74 -18.16
CA ASN A 403 -13.69 7.22 -16.87
C ASN A 403 -14.18 8.11 -15.73
N HIS A 404 -13.99 9.43 -15.85
CA HIS A 404 -14.42 10.40 -14.87
C HIS A 404 -15.93 10.33 -14.62
N ASP A 405 -16.74 10.29 -15.69
CA ASP A 405 -18.19 10.19 -15.61
C ASP A 405 -18.63 8.90 -14.86
N ARG A 406 -17.87 7.79 -14.98
CA ARG A 406 -18.10 6.57 -14.19
C ARG A 406 -17.78 6.74 -12.70
N VAL A 407 -16.69 7.44 -12.37
CA VAL A 407 -16.34 7.75 -10.97
C VAL A 407 -17.43 8.60 -10.32
N GLU A 408 -17.90 9.61 -11.05
CA GLU A 408 -18.99 10.47 -10.60
C GLU A 408 -20.29 9.69 -10.40
N ALA A 409 -20.59 8.74 -11.29
CA ALA A 409 -21.76 7.87 -11.16
C ALA A 409 -21.70 7.01 -9.88
N MET A 410 -20.54 6.38 -9.59
CA MET A 410 -20.35 5.63 -8.34
C MET A 410 -20.53 6.52 -7.10
N CYS A 411 -20.05 7.76 -7.14
CA CYS A 411 -20.24 8.67 -6.01
C CYS A 411 -21.71 9.06 -5.82
N ARG A 412 -22.42 9.30 -6.93
CA ARG A 412 -23.86 9.57 -6.91
C ARG A 412 -24.63 8.40 -6.31
N GLU A 413 -24.29 7.17 -6.70
CA GLU A 413 -24.87 5.92 -6.16
C GLU A 413 -24.72 5.80 -4.63
N ALA A 414 -23.52 6.04 -4.10
CA ALA A 414 -23.28 6.08 -2.64
C ALA A 414 -24.12 7.16 -1.94
N ARG A 415 -24.13 8.37 -2.50
CA ARG A 415 -24.86 9.51 -1.90
C ARG A 415 -26.36 9.30 -1.92
N THR A 416 -26.92 8.75 -2.99
CA THR A 416 -28.35 8.40 -3.05
C THR A 416 -28.74 7.35 -2.02
N SER A 417 -27.78 6.54 -1.58
CA SER A 417 -27.96 5.54 -0.52
C SER A 417 -27.71 6.08 0.89
N GLY A 418 -27.46 7.40 1.05
CA GLY A 418 -27.19 8.03 2.33
C GLY A 418 -25.73 7.95 2.81
N ALA A 419 -24.82 7.38 2.01
CA ALA A 419 -23.41 7.28 2.37
C ALA A 419 -22.60 8.50 1.89
N PRO A 420 -21.72 9.06 2.74
CA PRO A 420 -20.89 10.20 2.36
C PRO A 420 -19.84 9.77 1.32
N CYS A 421 -19.68 10.58 0.27
CA CYS A 421 -18.71 10.31 -0.78
C CYS A 421 -17.98 11.58 -1.25
N TRP A 422 -16.66 11.46 -1.44
CA TRP A 422 -15.77 12.50 -1.96
C TRP A 422 -15.15 12.06 -3.28
N VAL A 423 -15.11 12.96 -4.26
CA VAL A 423 -14.34 12.81 -5.50
C VAL A 423 -13.38 13.99 -5.61
N VAL A 424 -12.09 13.70 -5.50
CA VAL A 424 -11.03 14.70 -5.51
C VAL A 424 -9.98 14.39 -6.57
N THR A 425 -9.21 15.39 -7.00
CA THR A 425 -8.12 15.24 -7.98
C THR A 425 -6.88 16.00 -7.54
N ILE A 426 -5.72 15.33 -7.55
CA ILE A 426 -4.44 15.97 -7.25
C ILE A 426 -3.92 16.66 -8.52
N ARG A 427 -3.73 17.97 -8.44
CA ARG A 427 -3.25 18.78 -9.57
C ARG A 427 -1.82 18.43 -9.93
N GLY A 428 -1.54 18.45 -11.23
CA GLY A 428 -0.26 18.15 -11.85
C GLY A 428 0.18 16.70 -11.74
N SER A 429 -0.68 15.81 -11.26
CA SER A 429 -0.38 14.40 -11.07
C SER A 429 -0.78 13.57 -12.29
N THR A 430 -0.12 12.43 -12.43
CA THR A 430 -0.39 11.39 -13.41
C THR A 430 -0.67 10.08 -12.70
N HIS A 431 -1.14 9.08 -13.45
CA HIS A 431 -1.50 7.77 -12.88
C HIS A 431 -0.43 7.14 -11.98
N LEU A 432 0.83 7.20 -12.41
CA LEU A 432 1.93 6.60 -11.66
C LEU A 432 2.29 7.39 -10.38
N SER A 433 1.75 8.59 -10.19
CA SER A 433 2.04 9.46 -9.04
C SER A 433 1.60 8.86 -7.70
N GLN A 434 0.69 7.88 -7.74
CA GLN A 434 0.21 7.15 -6.57
C GLN A 434 1.02 5.86 -6.28
N THR A 435 2.11 5.62 -7.03
CA THR A 435 2.96 4.43 -6.91
C THR A 435 4.39 4.80 -6.49
N ASP A 436 5.14 3.81 -6.00
CA ASP A 436 6.56 4.00 -5.67
C ASP A 436 7.41 4.35 -6.90
N PHE A 437 6.95 4.02 -8.12
CA PHE A 437 7.67 4.36 -9.34
C PHE A 437 7.86 5.86 -9.49
N ALA A 438 6.88 6.69 -9.11
CA ALA A 438 7.00 8.15 -9.14
C ALA A 438 8.11 8.68 -8.24
N VAL A 439 8.34 8.00 -7.12
CA VAL A 439 9.35 8.41 -6.14
C VAL A 439 10.74 7.89 -6.51
N LEU A 440 10.81 6.68 -7.05
CA LEU A 440 12.06 6.06 -7.49
C LEU A 440 12.56 6.67 -8.80
N TYR A 441 11.66 7.00 -9.74
CA TYR A 441 12.00 7.46 -11.08
C TYR A 441 11.43 8.85 -11.42
N PRO A 442 11.64 9.87 -10.57
CA PRO A 442 10.95 11.17 -10.69
C PRO A 442 11.31 11.90 -11.98
N ASN A 443 12.56 11.78 -12.45
CA ASN A 443 13.01 12.44 -13.69
C ASN A 443 12.37 11.79 -14.93
N TRP A 444 12.32 10.45 -14.97
CA TRP A 444 11.71 9.72 -16.07
C TRP A 444 10.21 9.99 -16.16
N ILE A 445 9.51 9.98 -15.02
CA ILE A 445 8.07 10.23 -14.97
C ILE A 445 7.75 11.71 -15.28
N SER A 446 8.58 12.65 -14.80
CA SER A 446 8.45 14.06 -15.19
C SER A 446 8.72 14.27 -16.68
N LEU A 447 9.65 13.54 -17.30
CA LEU A 447 10.00 13.71 -18.72
C LEU A 447 8.98 13.03 -19.65
N LEU A 448 8.70 11.75 -19.43
CA LEU A 448 7.85 10.95 -20.31
C LEU A 448 6.36 11.16 -20.07
N MET A 449 5.94 11.09 -18.79
CA MET A 449 4.53 11.23 -18.41
C MET A 449 4.16 12.70 -18.15
N LYS A 450 5.14 13.62 -18.24
CA LYS A 450 4.93 15.06 -18.05
C LYS A 450 4.28 15.39 -16.70
N THR A 451 4.61 14.62 -15.66
CA THR A 451 4.14 14.89 -14.30
C THR A 451 4.71 16.21 -13.80
N ILE A 452 3.84 17.06 -13.24
CA ILE A 452 4.15 18.43 -12.83
C ILE A 452 4.34 18.49 -11.30
N VAL A 453 3.47 17.81 -10.55
CA VAL A 453 3.51 17.79 -9.08
C VAL A 453 4.74 17.06 -8.56
N ASN A 454 5.22 17.44 -7.37
CA ASN A 454 6.25 16.67 -6.71
C ASN A 454 5.69 15.29 -6.27
N PRO A 455 6.32 14.16 -6.63
CA PRO A 455 5.82 12.82 -6.28
C PRO A 455 5.60 12.61 -4.77
N LYS A 456 6.49 13.13 -3.93
CA LYS A 456 6.35 13.01 -2.47
C LYS A 456 5.15 13.80 -1.94
N ARG A 457 4.90 14.98 -2.52
CA ARG A 457 3.72 15.80 -2.15
C ARG A 457 2.43 15.15 -2.64
N ALA A 458 2.42 14.53 -3.82
CA ALA A 458 1.25 13.78 -4.30
C ALA A 458 0.89 12.60 -3.37
N ILE A 459 1.89 11.84 -2.91
CA ILE A 459 1.68 10.78 -1.91
C ILE A 459 1.18 11.36 -0.58
N HIS A 460 1.78 12.45 -0.10
CA HIS A 460 1.33 13.13 1.10
C HIS A 460 -0.13 13.57 1.01
N LEU A 461 -0.53 14.22 -0.09
CA LEU A 461 -1.92 14.64 -0.33
C LEU A 461 -2.88 13.45 -0.38
N THR A 462 -2.47 12.34 -1.00
CA THR A 462 -3.25 11.09 -1.06
C THR A 462 -3.47 10.52 0.35
N VAL A 463 -2.39 10.36 1.12
CA VAL A 463 -2.44 9.75 2.46
C VAL A 463 -3.20 10.65 3.44
N HIS A 464 -2.96 11.96 3.45
CA HIS A 464 -3.66 12.86 4.37
C HIS A 464 -5.16 12.98 4.03
N SER A 465 -5.54 12.93 2.75
CA SER A 465 -6.96 12.83 2.36
C SER A 465 -7.59 11.53 2.84
N ALA A 466 -6.87 10.41 2.74
CA ALA A 466 -7.31 9.11 3.27
C ALA A 466 -7.47 9.14 4.80
N LEU A 467 -6.51 9.69 5.55
CA LEU A 467 -6.60 9.80 7.01
C LEU A 467 -7.76 10.69 7.45
N GLU A 468 -8.02 11.80 6.74
CA GLU A 468 -9.18 12.66 6.97
C GLU A 468 -10.49 11.91 6.76
N PHE A 469 -10.61 11.18 5.64
CA PHE A 469 -11.77 10.35 5.36
C PHE A 469 -11.99 9.26 6.41
N LEU A 470 -10.92 8.58 6.84
CA LEU A 470 -11.00 7.53 7.86
C LEU A 470 -11.41 8.08 9.22
N LYS A 471 -10.94 9.27 9.60
CA LYS A 471 -11.38 9.95 10.82
C LYS A 471 -12.89 10.22 10.83
N ILE A 472 -13.46 10.49 9.66
CA ILE A 472 -14.90 10.71 9.46
C ILE A 472 -15.69 9.40 9.46
N THR A 473 -15.15 8.34 8.85
CA THR A 473 -15.92 7.14 8.53
C THR A 473 -15.76 5.97 9.50
N LEU A 474 -14.61 5.83 10.16
CA LEU A 474 -14.35 4.76 11.13
C LEU A 474 -14.91 5.09 12.52
N PRO A 475 -15.46 4.12 13.26
CA PRO A 475 -15.96 4.35 14.62
C PRO A 475 -14.94 5.04 15.53
N SER A 476 -15.41 5.85 16.49
CA SER A 476 -14.53 6.63 17.36
C SER A 476 -13.52 5.75 18.11
N CYS A 477 -13.88 4.54 18.52
CA CYS A 477 -12.96 3.58 19.16
C CYS A 477 -11.74 3.22 18.28
N GLN A 478 -11.87 3.26 16.95
CA GLN A 478 -10.81 2.95 16.00
C GLN A 478 -9.98 4.16 15.58
N THR A 479 -10.27 5.34 16.14
CA THR A 479 -9.53 6.58 15.87
C THR A 479 -8.98 7.22 17.15
N ARG A 480 -9.34 6.66 18.33
CA ARG A 480 -8.98 7.16 19.67
C ARG A 480 -7.51 7.01 20.09
N PHE A 481 -6.73 6.15 19.44
CA PHE A 481 -5.30 5.99 19.80
C PHE A 481 -4.45 7.20 19.43
N ASP A 482 -4.99 8.14 18.66
CA ASP A 482 -4.41 9.45 18.45
C ASP A 482 -4.71 10.39 19.64
N LYS A 483 -3.93 10.27 20.73
CA LYS A 483 -4.04 11.17 21.90
C LYS A 483 -3.77 12.64 21.55
N ASN A 484 -3.16 12.90 20.40
CA ASN A 484 -2.98 14.22 19.82
C ASN A 484 -3.88 14.33 18.58
N SER A 485 -5.18 14.63 18.75
CA SER A 485 -6.21 14.60 17.68
C SER A 485 -5.94 15.38 16.37
N GLU A 486 -4.73 15.93 16.20
CA GLU A 486 -4.18 16.57 15.02
C GLU A 486 -3.33 15.64 14.13
N ALA A 487 -2.89 14.45 14.59
CA ALA A 487 -2.02 13.61 13.78
C ALA A 487 -2.75 13.07 12.54
N TRP A 488 -4.02 12.70 12.68
CA TRP A 488 -4.93 12.50 11.56
C TRP A 488 -5.69 13.81 11.31
N ALA A 489 -5.59 14.39 10.12
CA ALA A 489 -6.33 15.58 9.66
C ALA A 489 -5.77 16.99 10.00
N GLY A 490 -4.47 17.16 10.21
CA GLY A 490 -3.89 18.50 10.46
C GLY A 490 -4.10 19.53 9.33
N GLU A 491 -4.06 19.11 8.05
CA GLU A 491 -4.19 20.04 6.91
C GLU A 491 -5.64 20.37 6.55
N ARG A 492 -6.61 19.52 6.92
CA ARG A 492 -8.05 19.64 6.62
C ARG A 492 -8.37 19.76 5.12
N LEU A 493 -7.63 19.00 4.31
CA LEU A 493 -7.66 18.99 2.85
C LEU A 493 -9.07 18.81 2.28
N LEU A 494 -9.84 17.83 2.78
CA LEU A 494 -11.18 17.54 2.25
C LEU A 494 -12.18 18.68 2.53
N SER A 495 -12.04 19.35 3.67
CA SER A 495 -12.92 20.47 4.05
C SER A 495 -12.54 21.80 3.38
N LYS A 496 -11.23 22.07 3.21
CA LYS A 496 -10.73 23.30 2.57
C LYS A 496 -10.90 23.27 1.06
N ALA A 497 -10.73 22.10 0.44
CA ALA A 497 -10.80 22.01 -1.01
C ALA A 497 -12.25 22.16 -1.54
N ALA A 498 -13.26 22.01 -0.68
CA ALA A 498 -14.66 22.25 -1.01
C ALA A 498 -15.01 23.74 -1.18
N SER A 499 -14.21 24.67 -0.65
CA SER A 499 -14.54 26.11 -0.72
C SER A 499 -14.05 26.81 -1.98
N GLU A 500 -13.01 26.31 -2.66
CA GLU A 500 -12.42 27.01 -3.81
C GLU A 500 -11.69 26.03 -4.75
N THR A 501 -12.24 25.72 -5.94
CA THR A 501 -11.41 25.60 -7.16
C THR A 501 -12.24 25.43 -8.43
N LYS A 502 -12.03 26.35 -9.39
CA LYS A 502 -12.42 26.13 -10.79
C LYS A 502 -11.47 25.08 -11.39
N VAL A 503 -12.00 23.98 -11.90
CA VAL A 503 -11.21 22.99 -12.65
C VAL A 503 -10.68 23.65 -13.92
N LEU A 504 -9.36 23.64 -14.09
CA LEU A 504 -8.70 24.18 -15.27
C LEU A 504 -8.31 23.03 -16.21
N PHE A 505 -8.40 23.25 -17.51
CA PHE A 505 -8.08 22.26 -18.54
C PHE A 505 -6.75 22.55 -19.26
N ASP A 506 -5.94 23.45 -18.72
CA ASP A 506 -4.71 23.95 -19.34
C ASP A 506 -3.66 22.84 -19.57
N HIS A 507 -3.71 21.77 -18.77
CA HIS A 507 -2.82 20.61 -18.91
C HIS A 507 -3.45 19.42 -19.63
N ARG A 508 -4.63 19.56 -20.22
CA ARG A 508 -5.26 18.47 -20.99
C ARG A 508 -4.38 18.10 -22.19
N PRO A 509 -3.96 16.83 -22.33
CA PRO A 509 -3.23 16.36 -23.50
C PRO A 509 -4.16 16.15 -24.71
N ASP A 510 -3.59 15.96 -25.89
CA ASP A 510 -4.33 15.46 -27.06
C ASP A 510 -4.95 14.09 -26.75
N ASP A 511 -6.09 13.77 -27.37
CA ASP A 511 -6.91 12.58 -27.03
C ASP A 511 -6.12 11.26 -27.06
N LYS A 512 -5.16 11.12 -27.99
CA LYS A 512 -4.25 9.95 -28.07
C LYS A 512 -3.38 9.71 -26.82
N PHE A 513 -3.26 10.68 -25.94
CA PHE A 513 -2.42 10.62 -24.74
C PHE A 513 -3.18 10.89 -23.43
N VAL A 514 -4.51 11.01 -23.50
CA VAL A 514 -5.39 11.12 -22.34
C VAL A 514 -5.18 9.93 -21.39
N ALA A 515 -5.35 10.15 -20.08
CA ALA A 515 -5.02 9.22 -19.01
C ALA A 515 -3.52 8.89 -18.84
N THR A 516 -2.66 9.15 -19.84
CA THR A 516 -1.25 8.71 -19.80
C THR A 516 -0.29 9.83 -19.40
N ARG A 517 -0.45 11.03 -19.97
CA ARG A 517 0.49 12.15 -19.73
C ARG A 517 -0.24 13.49 -19.67
N LEU A 518 0.38 14.49 -19.06
CA LEU A 518 -0.12 15.86 -19.08
C LEU A 518 0.46 16.67 -20.25
N LYS A 519 -0.19 17.77 -20.60
CA LYS A 519 0.37 18.83 -21.45
C LYS A 519 1.02 19.88 -20.55
N ILE A 520 2.27 20.24 -20.83
CA ILE A 520 2.97 21.33 -20.13
C ILE A 520 3.09 22.50 -21.11
N PRO A 521 2.33 23.60 -20.92
CA PRO A 521 2.49 24.81 -21.70
C PRO A 521 3.90 25.39 -21.52
N HIS A 522 4.55 25.81 -22.60
CA HIS A 522 5.90 26.38 -22.55
C HIS A 522 6.93 25.51 -21.79
N GLU A 523 6.91 24.20 -22.06
CA GLU A 523 7.70 23.19 -21.33
C GLU A 523 9.19 23.53 -21.19
N PHE A 524 9.83 24.00 -22.26
CA PHE A 524 11.26 24.35 -22.24
C PHE A 524 11.57 25.45 -21.22
N SER A 525 10.80 26.55 -21.23
CA SER A 525 11.02 27.68 -20.33
C SER A 525 10.67 27.33 -18.88
N LEU A 526 9.62 26.54 -18.65
CA LEU A 526 9.27 26.05 -17.31
C LEU A 526 10.34 25.13 -16.73
N ARG A 527 10.86 24.18 -17.52
CA ARG A 527 11.95 23.29 -17.06
C ARG A 527 13.22 24.07 -16.77
N LEU A 528 13.57 25.06 -17.59
CA LEU A 528 14.71 25.94 -17.36
C LEU A 528 14.52 26.77 -16.07
N ARG A 529 13.32 27.34 -15.86
CA ARG A 529 12.97 28.07 -14.64
C ARG A 529 13.04 27.17 -13.40
N GLY A 530 12.60 25.93 -13.51
CA GLY A 530 12.69 24.91 -12.45
C GLY A 530 14.12 24.53 -12.08
N LEU A 531 15.06 24.53 -13.05
CA LEU A 531 16.48 24.34 -12.77
C LEU A 531 17.08 25.54 -12.03
N VAL A 532 16.69 26.76 -12.39
CA VAL A 532 17.16 28.01 -11.73
C VAL A 532 16.54 28.16 -10.34
N SER A 533 15.26 27.82 -10.15
CA SER A 533 14.57 27.93 -8.85
C SER A 533 15.07 26.90 -7.82
N LYS A 534 15.70 25.80 -8.24
CA LYS A 534 16.41 24.90 -7.31
C LYS A 534 17.53 25.60 -6.53
N PHE A 535 18.11 26.67 -7.10
CA PHE A 535 19.19 27.46 -6.48
C PHE A 535 18.69 28.69 -5.71
N LYS A 536 17.42 29.10 -5.87
CA LYS A 536 16.78 30.15 -5.07
C LYS A 536 15.72 29.54 -4.15
N ARG A 537 16.03 29.30 -2.88
CA ARG A 537 15.06 28.71 -1.92
C ARG A 537 15.02 29.43 -0.59
N HIS A 538 13.98 30.25 -0.41
CA HIS A 538 13.31 30.48 0.87
C HIS A 538 11.88 30.99 0.63
N ASP A 539 11.07 30.20 -0.08
CA ASP A 539 9.62 30.44 -0.08
C ASP A 539 9.00 29.58 1.04
N ARG A 540 8.47 30.24 2.08
CA ARG A 540 7.84 29.59 3.24
C ARG A 540 6.50 28.91 2.88
N SER A 541 5.95 29.17 1.70
CA SER A 541 4.67 28.58 1.25
C SER A 541 4.81 27.15 0.70
N VAL A 542 6.04 26.66 0.46
CA VAL A 542 6.28 25.33 -0.10
C VAL A 542 6.41 24.27 1.01
N PRO A 543 5.61 23.19 0.97
CA PRO A 543 5.73 22.08 1.90
C PRO A 543 7.13 21.47 1.92
N THR A 544 7.60 21.06 3.09
CA THR A 544 8.91 20.41 3.26
C THR A 544 8.74 18.93 3.59
N ASP A 545 9.71 18.10 3.18
CA ASP A 545 9.74 16.71 3.62
C ASP A 545 10.21 16.59 5.08
N ALA A 546 10.20 15.38 5.63
CA ALA A 546 10.63 15.11 7.00
C ALA A 546 12.08 15.55 7.32
N SER A 547 12.92 15.82 6.30
CA SER A 547 14.28 16.35 6.46
C SER A 547 14.37 17.87 6.31
N GLY A 548 13.23 18.57 6.20
CA GLY A 548 13.16 20.01 5.98
C GLY A 548 13.44 20.44 4.53
N LYS A 549 13.52 19.49 3.58
CA LYS A 549 13.80 19.82 2.18
C LYS A 549 12.50 20.20 1.46
N PRO A 550 12.43 21.35 0.77
CA PRO A 550 11.18 21.76 0.13
C PRO A 550 10.83 20.88 -1.07
N LEU A 551 9.56 20.47 -1.11
CA LEU A 551 8.93 19.56 -2.08
C LEU A 551 8.48 20.31 -3.34
N VAL A 552 9.43 20.99 -3.98
CA VAL A 552 9.15 21.77 -5.20
C VAL A 552 8.88 20.82 -6.39
N GLY A 553 7.73 20.98 -7.03
CA GLY A 553 7.40 20.40 -8.34
C GLY A 553 7.84 21.31 -9.49
N LEU A 554 7.40 21.03 -10.73
CA LEU A 554 7.57 21.96 -11.86
C LEU A 554 6.70 23.22 -11.68
N LEU A 555 5.53 23.05 -11.08
CA LEU A 555 4.65 24.12 -10.62
C LEU A 555 4.29 23.86 -9.14
N SER A 556 4.01 24.94 -8.41
CA SER A 556 3.47 24.91 -7.05
C SER A 556 2.21 25.77 -7.05
N TRP A 557 1.13 25.24 -6.50
CA TRP A 557 -0.15 25.95 -6.42
C TRP A 557 -0.37 26.65 -5.06
N GLY A 558 0.58 26.51 -4.13
CA GLY A 558 0.45 26.96 -2.74
C GLY A 558 -0.40 25.99 -1.91
N ALA A 559 -0.23 26.02 -0.59
CA ALA A 559 -0.95 25.13 0.32
C ALA A 559 -2.48 25.32 0.19
N GLY A 560 -3.22 24.22 0.04
CA GLY A 560 -4.68 24.21 -0.08
C GLY A 560 -5.23 24.23 -1.52
N ASN A 561 -4.46 24.69 -2.51
CA ASN A 561 -4.88 24.77 -3.92
C ASN A 561 -4.39 23.59 -4.78
N GLU A 562 -3.82 22.56 -4.14
CA GLU A 562 -3.19 21.40 -4.78
C GLU A 562 -4.20 20.29 -5.12
N ILE A 563 -5.42 20.36 -4.56
CA ILE A 563 -6.49 19.39 -4.74
C ILE A 563 -7.71 20.09 -5.33
N TRP A 564 -8.29 19.52 -6.38
CA TRP A 564 -9.63 19.86 -6.88
C TRP A 564 -10.67 18.94 -6.25
N VAL A 565 -11.81 19.50 -5.85
CA VAL A 565 -12.97 18.72 -5.39
C VAL A 565 -14.05 18.79 -6.45
N HIS A 566 -14.42 17.63 -6.98
CA HIS A 566 -15.50 17.49 -7.96
C HIS A 566 -16.83 17.24 -7.26
N GLN A 567 -16.81 16.37 -6.24
CA GLN A 567 -17.97 16.06 -5.42
C GLN A 567 -17.55 15.93 -3.95
N SER A 568 -18.40 16.46 -3.07
CA SER A 568 -18.27 16.29 -1.62
C SER A 568 -19.66 16.24 -0.98
N PRO A 569 -19.82 15.56 0.17
CA PRO A 569 -21.04 15.62 0.96
C PRO A 569 -21.16 17.00 1.63
N THR A 570 -22.37 17.42 1.96
CA THR A 570 -22.55 18.68 2.69
C THR A 570 -22.02 18.51 4.12
N PRO A 571 -21.60 19.59 4.81
CA PRO A 571 -21.21 19.51 6.21
C PRO A 571 -22.29 18.90 7.11
N ASN A 572 -23.56 19.11 6.78
CA ASN A 572 -24.69 18.52 7.49
C ASN A 572 -24.77 17.01 7.30
N ASP A 573 -24.56 16.50 6.07
CA ASP A 573 -24.53 15.06 5.78
C ASP A 573 -23.40 14.38 6.55
N VAL A 574 -22.21 15.01 6.59
CA VAL A 574 -21.05 14.51 7.34
C VAL A 574 -21.36 14.45 8.84
N ASN A 575 -21.91 15.52 9.40
CA ASN A 575 -22.27 15.58 10.82
C ASN A 575 -23.37 14.57 11.17
N HIS A 576 -24.34 14.35 10.28
CA HIS A 576 -25.39 13.36 10.46
C HIS A 576 -24.82 11.94 10.47
N TYR A 577 -23.97 11.62 9.50
CA TYR A 577 -23.28 10.33 9.43
C TYR A 577 -22.41 10.07 10.67
N MET A 578 -21.61 11.06 11.10
CA MET A 578 -20.76 10.94 12.30
C MET A 578 -21.58 10.62 13.56
N LYS A 579 -22.78 11.17 13.71
CA LYS A 579 -23.66 10.89 14.86
C LYS A 579 -24.22 9.46 14.83
N GLN A 580 -24.54 8.94 13.64
CA GLN A 580 -25.07 7.58 13.49
C GLN A 580 -24.00 6.50 13.66
N ARG A 581 -22.76 6.80 13.29
CA ARG A 581 -21.63 5.86 13.31
C ARG A 581 -21.24 5.36 14.71
N ASP A 582 -21.37 6.22 15.72
CA ASP A 582 -20.91 5.94 17.09
C ASP A 582 -22.01 5.35 18.02
N CYS A 583 -23.21 5.07 17.47
CA CYS A 583 -24.35 4.49 18.20
C CYS A 583 -24.42 2.96 18.10
#